data_AF-A0A937XZ94-F1
#
_entry.id   AF-A0A937XZ94-F1
#
_cell.length_a   1.000
_cell.length_b   1.000
_cell.length_c   1.000
_cell.angle_alpha   90.00
_cell.angle_beta   90.00
_cell.angle_gamma   90.00
#
_symmetry.space_group_name_H-M   'P 1'
#
loop_
_entity.id
_entity.type
_entity.pdbx_description
1 polymer ?
#
loop_
_entity_poly.entity_id
_entity_poly.type
_entity_poly.pdbx_seq_one_letter_code
_entity_poly.pdbx_strand_id
1 'polypeptide(L)'
;FFEKELEHCKKHDLLFSLHLKATMMKVSHPIVFGHAVRVFYKELFDKHAATFAELGVNLNNGFANVLEKIKALPGAKRAQIEADIKACEAKRPRLSMVDSARGISNLHNPNDVIVDASMPAMIRAGGTMWGPDGKMHETKAVLPESTFARIYQEVISFCKTNGAFDPRTMGTVPNVGLMAQQAEEYGSHDKTFEIPEDGVARVVDNHDGHVLMALNVEAGDIWRTCQTKDAAIRDWIKLAVSRARQSNTPAVFWLDGYRPHENEIMKKVQRYLRDHDTTGLDIQIMSQLRAMRFTLERVIRGKDTISVTGNILRDYLTDLFPIMELGTSAKMLSIVPLMAGGAMFETGAGGSAPKHVQQLTEENHLRWDSLGEFMAIAASLEDVGYKHHHSKAMILARTLDQATGKVLETNKSPSPKAGQLDNRGSHYYLALYWAQALAAQSEDAELRAYFAPLAKTLADNERRIVGELNAVQGRPADIGGYYLSDPAKAGRIMRPSATFNALIDPLAA
;
A
#
# COMPACT_ATOMS: atom_id res chain seq x y z
N PHE A 1 -15.21 -21.31 -9.78
CA PHE A 1 -13.77 -21.02 -9.68
C PHE A 1 -13.17 -21.48 -8.34
N PHE A 2 -13.56 -20.91 -7.19
CA PHE A 2 -12.94 -21.22 -5.88
C PHE A 2 -12.83 -22.71 -5.55
N GLU A 3 -13.89 -23.51 -5.74
CA GLU A 3 -13.85 -24.95 -5.46
C GLU A 3 -12.73 -25.65 -6.24
N LYS A 4 -12.58 -25.33 -7.53
CA LYS A 4 -11.52 -25.89 -8.38
C LYS A 4 -10.13 -25.54 -7.85
N GLU A 5 -9.93 -24.28 -7.45
CA GLU A 5 -8.62 -23.84 -6.96
C GLU A 5 -8.29 -24.42 -5.58
N LEU A 6 -9.29 -24.62 -4.71
CA LEU A 6 -9.12 -25.33 -3.43
C LEU A 6 -8.71 -26.78 -3.63
N GLU A 7 -9.38 -27.50 -4.54
CA GLU A 7 -9.01 -28.88 -4.87
C GLU A 7 -7.62 -28.96 -5.51
N HIS A 8 -7.25 -27.97 -6.33
CA HIS A 8 -5.89 -27.86 -6.86
C HIS A 8 -4.86 -27.70 -5.73
N CYS A 9 -5.08 -26.77 -4.78
CA CYS A 9 -4.17 -26.60 -3.66
C CYS A 9 -4.00 -27.89 -2.85
N LYS A 10 -5.10 -28.58 -2.57
CA LYS A 10 -5.10 -29.84 -1.81
C LYS A 10 -4.33 -30.92 -2.55
N LYS A 11 -4.57 -31.08 -3.85
CA LYS A 11 -3.88 -32.09 -4.69
C LYS A 11 -2.37 -31.89 -4.75
N HIS A 12 -1.92 -30.63 -4.71
CA HIS A 12 -0.51 -30.26 -4.87
C HIS A 12 0.18 -29.85 -3.56
N ASP A 13 -0.47 -30.04 -2.41
CA ASP A 13 0.00 -29.61 -1.08
C ASP A 13 0.50 -28.15 -1.04
N LEU A 14 -0.23 -27.26 -1.71
CA LEU A 14 0.03 -25.82 -1.70
C LEU A 14 -0.84 -25.14 -0.64
N LEU A 15 -0.32 -24.08 -0.02
CA LEU A 15 -1.17 -23.18 0.75
C LEU A 15 -2.17 -22.50 -0.18
N PHE A 16 -3.45 -22.46 0.21
CA PHE A 16 -4.41 -21.56 -0.40
C PHE A 16 -4.28 -20.16 0.23
N SER A 17 -4.11 -19.14 -0.61
CA SER A 17 -4.13 -17.74 -0.19
C SER A 17 -5.04 -16.93 -1.11
N LEU A 18 -5.85 -16.05 -0.53
CA LEU A 18 -6.75 -15.14 -1.20
C LEU A 18 -6.20 -13.72 -1.08
N HIS A 19 -6.07 -13.05 -2.22
CA HIS A 19 -5.54 -11.69 -2.29
C HIS A 19 -6.57 -10.78 -2.94
N LEU A 20 -7.19 -9.93 -2.12
CA LEU A 20 -8.22 -8.98 -2.53
C LEU A 20 -7.89 -7.60 -1.98
N LYS A 21 -8.73 -6.60 -2.30
CA LYS A 21 -8.62 -5.24 -1.78
C LYS A 21 -9.93 -4.81 -1.12
N ALA A 22 -10.35 -5.51 -0.07
CA ALA A 22 -11.71 -5.39 0.49
C ALA A 22 -11.97 -4.06 1.22
N THR A 23 -10.92 -3.41 1.74
CA THR A 23 -11.00 -2.07 2.33
C THR A 23 -11.40 -1.00 1.31
N MET A 24 -10.71 -0.98 0.17
CA MET A 24 -10.94 0.03 -0.87
C MET A 24 -12.15 -0.34 -1.74
N MET A 25 -12.23 -1.59 -2.21
CA MET A 25 -13.36 -2.08 -3.00
C MET A 25 -14.52 -2.51 -2.11
N LYS A 26 -15.03 -1.56 -1.32
CA LYS A 26 -15.93 -1.75 -0.17
C LYS A 26 -17.25 -2.47 -0.45
N VAL A 27 -17.67 -2.58 -1.71
CA VAL A 27 -18.88 -3.32 -2.10
C VAL A 27 -18.49 -4.68 -2.70
N SER A 28 -17.73 -4.68 -3.80
CA SER A 28 -17.48 -5.91 -4.57
C SER A 28 -16.60 -6.93 -3.84
N HIS A 29 -15.48 -6.51 -3.25
CA HIS A 29 -14.50 -7.47 -2.71
C HIS A 29 -14.95 -8.16 -1.41
N PRO A 30 -15.70 -7.52 -0.49
CA PRO A 30 -16.33 -8.23 0.62
C PRO A 30 -17.27 -9.37 0.16
N ILE A 31 -18.04 -9.18 -0.92
CA ILE A 31 -18.90 -10.23 -1.48
C ILE A 31 -18.05 -11.40 -2.02
N VAL A 32 -17.01 -11.10 -2.82
CA VAL A 32 -16.07 -12.11 -3.33
C VAL A 32 -15.38 -12.87 -2.19
N PHE A 33 -14.99 -12.16 -1.12
CA PHE A 33 -14.41 -12.76 0.08
C PHE A 33 -15.40 -13.70 0.77
N GLY A 34 -16.65 -13.24 0.95
CA GLY A 34 -17.73 -14.04 1.53
C GLY A 34 -17.99 -15.33 0.75
N HIS A 35 -17.95 -15.29 -0.58
CA HIS A 35 -18.01 -16.50 -1.41
C HIS A 35 -16.84 -17.45 -1.16
N ALA A 36 -15.61 -16.95 -1.05
CA ALA A 36 -14.45 -17.78 -0.75
C ALA A 36 -14.59 -18.48 0.61
N VAL A 37 -15.03 -17.76 1.65
CA VAL A 37 -15.31 -18.32 2.98
C VAL A 37 -16.41 -19.39 2.90
N ARG A 38 -17.54 -19.07 2.24
CA ARG A 38 -18.67 -20.00 2.07
C ARG A 38 -18.24 -21.29 1.37
N VAL A 39 -17.47 -21.18 0.29
CA VAL A 39 -17.01 -22.35 -0.48
C VAL A 39 -16.01 -23.17 0.34
N PHE A 40 -15.06 -22.54 1.02
CA PHE A 40 -14.09 -23.24 1.87
C PHE A 40 -14.80 -24.07 2.95
N TYR A 41 -15.73 -23.46 3.68
CA TYR A 41 -16.49 -24.06 4.77
C TYR A 41 -17.87 -24.61 4.34
N LYS A 42 -18.04 -25.02 3.08
CA LYS A 42 -19.38 -25.38 2.53
C LYS A 42 -20.16 -26.38 3.39
N GLU A 43 -19.51 -27.47 3.84
CA GLU A 43 -20.16 -28.51 4.65
C GLU A 43 -20.64 -27.97 6.00
N LEU A 44 -19.91 -27.00 6.59
CA LEU A 44 -20.30 -26.32 7.83
C LEU A 44 -21.56 -25.48 7.62
N PHE A 45 -21.61 -24.71 6.54
CA PHE A 45 -22.74 -23.84 6.22
C PHE A 45 -23.98 -24.62 5.80
N ASP A 46 -23.82 -25.73 5.08
CA ASP A 46 -24.92 -26.60 4.71
C ASP A 46 -25.55 -27.25 5.96
N LYS A 47 -24.71 -27.69 6.91
CA LYS A 47 -25.16 -28.35 8.15
C LYS A 47 -25.82 -27.38 9.15
N HIS A 48 -25.30 -26.16 9.27
CA HIS A 48 -25.72 -25.19 10.30
C HIS A 48 -26.43 -23.95 9.75
N ALA A 49 -26.97 -24.02 8.53
CA ALA A 49 -27.58 -22.90 7.82
C ALA A 49 -28.60 -22.12 8.67
N ALA A 50 -29.56 -22.82 9.29
CA ALA A 50 -30.59 -22.20 10.12
C ALA A 50 -30.01 -21.47 11.34
N THR A 51 -29.05 -22.09 12.03
CA THR A 51 -28.37 -21.50 13.19
C THR A 51 -27.59 -20.25 12.79
N PHE A 52 -26.88 -20.27 11.65
CA PHE A 52 -26.12 -19.11 11.19
C PHE A 52 -27.02 -17.97 10.71
N ALA A 53 -28.18 -18.28 10.11
CA ALA A 53 -29.19 -17.28 9.78
C ALA A 53 -29.76 -16.60 11.02
N GLU A 54 -30.12 -17.37 12.06
CA GLU A 54 -30.62 -16.86 13.34
C GLU A 54 -29.59 -15.95 14.05
N LEU A 55 -28.30 -16.33 13.99
CA LEU A 55 -27.20 -15.54 14.57
C LEU A 55 -26.84 -14.29 13.76
N GLY A 56 -27.38 -14.13 12.54
CA GLY A 56 -27.02 -13.04 11.64
C GLY A 56 -25.55 -13.08 11.24
N VAL A 57 -25.03 -14.28 10.90
CA VAL A 57 -23.66 -14.45 10.40
C VAL A 57 -23.53 -13.78 9.03
N ASN A 58 -22.51 -12.94 8.87
CA ASN A 58 -22.19 -12.27 7.62
C ASN A 58 -20.76 -12.61 7.19
N LEU A 59 -20.64 -13.43 6.14
CA LEU A 59 -19.34 -13.90 5.62
C LEU A 59 -18.54 -12.83 4.89
N ASN A 60 -19.18 -11.73 4.50
CA ASN A 60 -18.48 -10.59 3.91
C ASN A 60 -17.58 -9.90 4.95
N ASN A 61 -17.84 -10.12 6.24
CA ASN A 61 -17.01 -9.69 7.37
C ASN A 61 -15.97 -10.75 7.79
N GLY A 62 -15.88 -11.85 7.04
CA GLY A 62 -14.94 -12.94 7.25
C GLY A 62 -15.28 -13.95 8.33
N PHE A 63 -14.44 -14.97 8.47
CA PHE A 63 -14.69 -16.10 9.37
C PHE A 63 -14.64 -15.70 10.84
N ALA A 64 -13.97 -14.59 11.19
CA ALA A 64 -14.01 -13.99 12.52
C ALA A 64 -15.45 -13.70 12.99
N ASN A 65 -16.33 -13.29 12.06
CA ASN A 65 -17.73 -13.04 12.38
C ASN A 65 -18.46 -14.32 12.82
N VAL A 66 -18.16 -15.46 12.19
CA VAL A 66 -18.69 -16.77 12.61
C VAL A 66 -18.24 -17.08 14.04
N LEU A 67 -16.93 -16.97 14.29
CA LEU A 67 -16.32 -17.27 15.60
C LEU A 67 -16.83 -16.34 16.72
N GLU A 68 -17.15 -15.10 16.39
CA GLU A 68 -17.77 -14.15 17.33
C GLU A 68 -19.21 -14.55 17.64
N LYS A 69 -20.03 -14.77 16.61
CA LYS A 69 -21.47 -15.03 16.76
C LYS A 69 -21.78 -16.33 17.50
N ILE A 70 -20.99 -17.38 17.30
CA ILE A 70 -21.21 -18.68 17.97
C ILE A 70 -20.94 -18.62 19.48
N LYS A 71 -20.27 -17.58 20.00
CA LYS A 71 -20.06 -17.41 21.46
C LYS A 71 -21.35 -17.21 22.22
N ALA A 72 -22.40 -16.72 21.56
CA ALA A 72 -23.73 -16.56 22.15
C ALA A 72 -24.51 -17.89 22.29
N LEU A 73 -24.03 -18.98 21.68
CA LEU A 73 -24.71 -20.27 21.71
C LEU A 73 -24.46 -21.02 23.02
N PRO A 74 -25.39 -21.91 23.42
CA PRO A 74 -25.16 -22.87 24.51
C PRO A 74 -23.92 -23.75 24.24
N GLY A 75 -23.20 -24.09 25.31
CA GLY A 75 -21.91 -24.79 25.22
C GLY A 75 -21.91 -26.05 24.35
N ALA A 76 -22.98 -26.86 24.41
CA ALA A 76 -23.08 -28.08 23.58
C ALA A 76 -23.19 -27.76 22.08
N LYS A 77 -24.05 -26.80 21.69
CA LYS A 77 -24.20 -26.38 20.29
C LYS A 77 -22.93 -25.71 19.77
N ARG A 78 -22.30 -24.87 20.59
CA ARG A 78 -21.02 -24.23 20.27
C ARG A 78 -19.92 -25.26 20.04
N ALA A 79 -19.76 -26.22 20.95
CA ALA A 79 -18.75 -27.28 20.83
C ALA A 79 -18.95 -28.15 19.58
N GLN A 80 -20.22 -28.43 19.22
CA GLN A 80 -20.54 -29.13 17.98
C GLN A 80 -20.08 -28.35 16.73
N ILE A 81 -20.38 -27.05 16.66
CA ILE A 81 -19.96 -26.20 15.55
C ILE A 81 -18.42 -26.10 15.50
N GLU A 82 -17.75 -25.91 16.64
CA GLU A 82 -16.28 -25.88 16.71
C GLU A 82 -15.64 -27.20 16.25
N ALA A 83 -16.25 -28.34 16.54
CA ALA A 83 -15.81 -29.63 16.02
C ALA A 83 -16.02 -29.75 14.49
N ASP A 84 -17.16 -29.29 13.98
CA ASP A 84 -17.46 -29.30 12.55
C ASP A 84 -16.54 -28.35 11.75
N ILE A 85 -16.11 -27.24 12.35
CA ILE A 85 -15.09 -26.34 11.77
C ILE A 85 -13.78 -27.11 11.55
N LYS A 86 -13.27 -27.77 12.60
CA LYS A 86 -12.04 -28.58 12.50
C LYS A 86 -12.16 -29.71 11.48
N ALA A 87 -13.34 -30.35 11.40
CA ALA A 87 -13.60 -31.40 10.42
C ALA A 87 -13.59 -30.86 8.98
N CYS A 88 -14.13 -29.66 8.74
CA CYS A 88 -14.04 -29.00 7.44
C CYS A 88 -12.58 -28.66 7.07
N GLU A 89 -11.84 -28.06 8.00
CA GLU A 89 -10.44 -27.68 7.79
C GLU A 89 -9.55 -28.88 7.49
N ALA A 90 -9.76 -30.01 8.16
CA ALA A 90 -9.04 -31.26 7.89
C ALA A 90 -9.29 -31.83 6.48
N LYS A 91 -10.41 -31.49 5.84
CA LYS A 91 -10.76 -31.93 4.48
C LYS A 91 -10.32 -30.94 3.40
N ARG A 92 -9.93 -29.71 3.76
CA ARG A 92 -9.58 -28.63 2.82
C ARG A 92 -8.06 -28.42 2.76
N PRO A 93 -7.54 -27.71 1.72
CA PRO A 93 -6.13 -27.33 1.72
C PRO A 93 -5.79 -26.45 2.92
N ARG A 94 -4.53 -26.47 3.32
CA ARG A 94 -4.00 -25.55 4.35
C ARG A 94 -4.17 -24.11 3.86
N LEU A 95 -4.65 -23.24 4.74
CA LEU A 95 -4.72 -21.79 4.48
C LEU A 95 -3.38 -21.13 4.81
N SER A 96 -3.04 -20.09 4.06
CA SER A 96 -2.04 -19.12 4.50
C SER A 96 -2.49 -18.41 5.80
N MET A 97 -1.53 -18.03 6.63
CA MET A 97 -1.75 -17.46 7.96
C MET A 97 -1.32 -16.00 8.02
N VAL A 98 -2.13 -15.17 8.68
CA VAL A 98 -1.81 -13.79 9.04
C VAL A 98 -0.98 -13.77 10.33
N ASP A 99 -1.36 -14.64 11.27
CA ASP A 99 -0.67 -14.93 12.53
C ASP A 99 -0.93 -16.39 12.91
N SER A 100 0.07 -17.26 12.70
CA SER A 100 -0.04 -18.70 12.99
C SER A 100 -0.11 -19.00 14.49
N ALA A 101 0.58 -18.21 15.34
CA ALA A 101 0.58 -18.40 16.78
C ALA A 101 -0.79 -18.12 17.41
N ARG A 102 -1.55 -17.20 16.81
CA ARG A 102 -2.92 -16.85 17.22
C ARG A 102 -4.01 -17.59 16.43
N GLY A 103 -3.65 -18.42 15.45
CA GLY A 103 -4.61 -19.13 14.60
C GLY A 103 -5.40 -18.21 13.66
N ILE A 104 -4.87 -17.04 13.31
CA ILE A 104 -5.51 -16.08 12.41
C ILE A 104 -5.13 -16.43 10.97
N SER A 105 -6.06 -17.03 10.23
CA SER A 105 -5.89 -17.42 8.83
C SER A 105 -6.19 -16.28 7.86
N ASN A 106 -5.85 -16.48 6.58
CA ASN A 106 -6.16 -15.55 5.49
C ASN A 106 -7.67 -15.32 5.25
N LEU A 107 -8.53 -16.22 5.72
CA LEU A 107 -9.99 -16.08 5.65
C LEU A 107 -10.61 -15.47 6.93
N HIS A 108 -9.78 -15.04 7.90
CA HIS A 108 -10.26 -14.54 9.19
C HIS A 108 -10.96 -13.18 9.07
N ASN A 109 -10.27 -12.14 8.58
CA ASN A 109 -10.89 -10.86 8.22
C ASN A 109 -10.58 -10.49 6.76
N PRO A 110 -11.51 -9.82 6.05
CA PRO A 110 -11.34 -9.43 4.64
C PRO A 110 -10.22 -8.39 4.43
N ASN A 111 -9.82 -7.68 5.48
CA ASN A 111 -8.87 -6.57 5.42
C ASN A 111 -7.46 -6.95 5.92
N ASP A 112 -7.23 -8.19 6.33
CA ASP A 112 -5.94 -8.63 6.86
C ASP A 112 -4.90 -8.86 5.74
N VAL A 113 -5.35 -9.33 4.56
CA VAL A 113 -4.49 -9.63 3.40
C VAL A 113 -4.95 -8.80 2.21
N ILE A 114 -4.24 -7.70 1.98
CA ILE A 114 -4.53 -6.72 0.92
C ILE A 114 -3.57 -6.96 -0.25
N VAL A 115 -4.10 -7.15 -1.46
CA VAL A 115 -3.40 -7.65 -2.65
C VAL A 115 -2.14 -6.86 -3.03
N ASP A 116 -2.23 -5.53 -2.97
CA ASP A 116 -1.16 -4.57 -3.27
C ASP A 116 0.07 -4.78 -2.38
N ALA A 117 -0.10 -5.02 -1.08
CA ALA A 117 0.99 -5.26 -0.14
C ALA A 117 1.36 -6.75 -0.02
N SER A 118 0.37 -7.64 -0.05
CA SER A 118 0.56 -9.08 0.19
C SER A 118 1.22 -9.80 -0.98
N MET A 119 0.93 -9.41 -2.23
CA MET A 119 1.55 -10.03 -3.39
C MET A 119 3.06 -9.72 -3.48
N PRO A 120 3.52 -8.47 -3.34
CA PRO A 120 4.95 -8.17 -3.27
C PRO A 120 5.64 -8.83 -2.07
N ALA A 121 5.00 -8.86 -0.90
CA ALA A 121 5.55 -9.55 0.27
C ALA A 121 5.78 -11.06 -0.01
N MET A 122 4.81 -11.73 -0.63
CA MET A 122 4.91 -13.14 -1.02
C MET A 122 5.99 -13.37 -2.10
N ILE A 123 6.04 -12.52 -3.13
CA ILE A 123 7.06 -12.61 -4.20
C ILE A 123 8.47 -12.41 -3.63
N ARG A 124 8.66 -11.40 -2.77
CA ARG A 124 9.95 -11.12 -2.12
C ARG A 124 10.39 -12.24 -1.19
N ALA A 125 9.45 -12.93 -0.55
CA ALA A 125 9.69 -14.12 0.24
C ALA A 125 9.92 -15.40 -0.61
N GLY A 126 10.24 -15.25 -1.90
CA GLY A 126 10.55 -16.36 -2.79
C GLY A 126 9.32 -17.15 -3.24
N GLY A 127 8.13 -16.53 -3.26
CA GLY A 127 6.90 -17.21 -3.67
C GLY A 127 6.22 -18.00 -2.56
N THR A 128 6.51 -17.67 -1.29
CA THR A 128 6.05 -18.44 -0.13
C THR A 128 5.26 -17.60 0.87
N MET A 129 4.40 -18.24 1.66
CA MET A 129 3.62 -17.62 2.75
C MET A 129 3.63 -18.49 4.00
N TRP A 130 3.31 -17.91 5.15
CA TRP A 130 3.24 -18.63 6.43
C TRP A 130 2.09 -19.62 6.45
N GLY A 131 2.37 -20.86 6.83
CA GLY A 131 1.38 -21.92 7.06
C GLY A 131 0.98 -22.05 8.53
N PRO A 132 0.04 -22.96 8.84
CA PRO A 132 -0.43 -23.20 10.21
C PRO A 132 0.64 -23.69 11.18
N ASP A 133 1.72 -24.28 10.68
CA ASP A 133 2.88 -24.74 11.46
C ASP A 133 3.89 -23.64 11.80
N GLY A 134 3.60 -22.39 11.42
CA GLY A 134 4.52 -21.26 11.60
C GLY A 134 5.78 -21.37 10.74
N LYS A 135 5.70 -22.00 9.57
CA LYS A 135 6.79 -22.04 8.58
C LYS A 135 6.31 -21.50 7.22
N MET A 136 7.26 -21.17 6.35
CA MET A 136 6.98 -20.69 5.00
C MET A 136 6.79 -21.88 4.05
N HIS A 137 5.74 -21.85 3.23
CA HIS A 137 5.42 -22.87 2.23
C HIS A 137 5.05 -22.21 0.90
N GLU A 138 5.21 -22.94 -0.20
CA GLU A 138 4.68 -22.52 -1.50
C GLU A 138 3.16 -22.33 -1.43
N THR A 139 2.67 -21.35 -2.18
CA THR A 139 1.27 -20.99 -2.15
C THR A 139 0.70 -20.81 -3.55
N LYS A 140 -0.60 -21.08 -3.66
CA LYS A 140 -1.40 -20.63 -4.79
C LYS A 140 -2.08 -19.32 -4.39
N ALA A 141 -1.54 -18.22 -4.88
CA ALA A 141 -2.11 -16.89 -4.72
C ALA A 141 -3.34 -16.72 -5.63
N VAL A 142 -4.53 -16.81 -5.03
CA VAL A 142 -5.82 -16.72 -5.72
C VAL A 142 -6.25 -15.25 -5.80
N LEU A 143 -6.25 -14.72 -7.02
CA LEU A 143 -6.82 -13.42 -7.39
C LEU A 143 -7.94 -13.70 -8.41
N PRO A 144 -9.22 -13.69 -8.01
CA PRO A 144 -10.33 -14.07 -8.90
C PRO A 144 -10.48 -13.14 -10.10
N GLU A 145 -10.22 -11.85 -9.94
CA GLU A 145 -10.32 -10.86 -11.01
C GLU A 145 -9.06 -10.87 -11.87
N SER A 146 -9.22 -11.27 -13.13
CA SER A 146 -8.12 -11.47 -14.07
C SER A 146 -7.45 -10.17 -14.54
N THR A 147 -8.17 -9.04 -14.48
CA THR A 147 -7.75 -7.76 -15.07
C THR A 147 -6.32 -7.40 -14.69
N PHE A 148 -5.98 -7.46 -13.41
CA PHE A 148 -4.66 -7.09 -12.91
C PHE A 148 -3.86 -8.27 -12.31
N ALA A 149 -4.45 -9.46 -12.18
CA ALA A 149 -3.76 -10.63 -11.62
C ALA A 149 -2.57 -11.09 -12.48
N ARG A 150 -2.67 -10.89 -13.80
CA ARG A 150 -1.70 -11.40 -14.78
C ARG A 150 -0.30 -10.79 -14.63
N ILE A 151 -0.18 -9.56 -14.15
CA ILE A 151 1.13 -8.91 -13.95
C ILE A 151 1.94 -9.62 -12.86
N TYR A 152 1.29 -10.08 -11.79
CA TYR A 152 1.97 -10.80 -10.71
C TYR A 152 2.44 -12.17 -11.18
N GLN A 153 1.62 -12.86 -11.98
CA GLN A 153 2.04 -14.13 -12.59
C GLN A 153 3.27 -13.93 -13.48
N GLU A 154 3.35 -12.82 -14.21
CA GLU A 154 4.52 -12.50 -15.05
C GLU A 154 5.78 -12.28 -14.20
N VAL A 155 5.66 -11.57 -13.08
CA VAL A 155 6.78 -11.36 -12.13
C VAL A 155 7.22 -12.68 -11.50
N ILE A 156 6.27 -13.51 -11.05
CA ILE A 156 6.56 -14.84 -10.48
C ILE A 156 7.31 -15.70 -11.50
N SER A 157 6.81 -15.77 -12.74
CA SER A 157 7.46 -16.52 -13.82
C SER A 157 8.86 -15.96 -14.12
N PHE A 158 9.02 -14.64 -14.13
CA PHE A 158 10.31 -13.99 -14.33
C PHE A 158 11.31 -14.37 -13.23
N CYS A 159 10.91 -14.33 -11.96
CA CYS A 159 11.76 -14.71 -10.83
C CYS A 159 12.10 -16.20 -10.83
N LYS A 160 11.17 -17.07 -11.23
CA LYS A 160 11.46 -18.51 -11.40
C LYS A 160 12.54 -18.76 -12.45
N THR A 161 12.60 -17.94 -13.50
CA THR A 161 13.62 -18.07 -14.56
C THR A 161 14.94 -17.39 -14.21
N ASN A 162 14.91 -16.20 -13.58
CA ASN A 162 16.10 -15.35 -13.44
C ASN A 162 16.61 -15.23 -11.99
N GLY A 163 15.94 -15.85 -11.03
CA GLY A 163 16.21 -15.69 -9.60
C GLY A 163 15.55 -14.44 -9.01
N ALA A 164 15.84 -14.19 -7.73
CA ALA A 164 15.37 -12.99 -7.04
C ALA A 164 16.03 -11.72 -7.63
N PHE A 165 15.37 -10.58 -7.49
CA PHE A 165 15.99 -9.28 -7.80
C PHE A 165 17.19 -9.01 -6.90
N ASP A 166 18.19 -8.29 -7.42
CA ASP A 166 19.32 -7.79 -6.65
C ASP A 166 19.19 -6.27 -6.45
N PRO A 167 18.78 -5.80 -5.25
CA PRO A 167 18.63 -4.38 -4.95
C PRO A 167 19.88 -3.53 -5.18
N ARG A 168 21.07 -4.14 -5.24
CA ARG A 168 22.35 -3.42 -5.44
C ARG A 168 22.56 -2.99 -6.88
N THR A 169 21.92 -3.66 -7.83
CA THR A 169 22.18 -3.48 -9.28
C THR A 169 20.92 -3.29 -10.11
N MET A 170 19.75 -3.55 -9.55
CA MET A 170 18.50 -3.37 -10.27
C MET A 170 18.22 -1.89 -10.57
N GLY A 171 17.58 -1.61 -11.70
CA GLY A 171 17.03 -0.29 -12.01
C GLY A 171 15.77 0.00 -11.20
N THR A 172 15.18 1.18 -11.40
CA THR A 172 13.95 1.61 -10.72
C THR A 172 12.75 1.74 -11.66
N VAL A 173 11.55 1.54 -11.12
CA VAL A 173 10.29 1.69 -11.84
C VAL A 173 9.40 2.75 -11.19
N PRO A 174 9.61 4.04 -11.48
CA PRO A 174 8.68 5.08 -11.06
C PRO A 174 7.31 4.91 -11.73
N ASN A 175 6.28 5.52 -11.14
CA ASN A 175 4.91 5.46 -11.65
C ASN A 175 4.31 6.86 -11.88
N VAL A 176 3.56 7.01 -12.97
CA VAL A 176 2.65 8.13 -13.24
C VAL A 176 1.23 7.58 -13.35
N GLY A 177 0.43 7.79 -12.30
CA GLY A 177 -0.88 7.18 -12.14
C GLY A 177 -2.05 8.10 -12.46
N LEU A 178 -3.03 7.60 -13.21
CA LEU A 178 -4.29 8.28 -13.45
C LEU A 178 -5.24 8.07 -12.25
N MET A 179 -5.45 9.11 -11.45
CA MET A 179 -6.32 9.00 -10.25
C MET A 179 -7.26 10.18 -10.01
N ALA A 180 -7.03 11.33 -10.67
CA ALA A 180 -7.79 12.55 -10.44
C ALA A 180 -9.31 12.35 -10.66
N GLN A 181 -10.11 12.98 -9.79
CA GLN A 181 -11.58 12.97 -9.84
C GLN A 181 -12.20 11.56 -9.74
N GLN A 182 -11.60 10.71 -8.90
CA GLN A 182 -12.04 9.32 -8.64
C GLN A 182 -12.05 8.48 -9.93
N ALA A 183 -10.94 8.51 -10.66
CA ALA A 183 -10.82 7.81 -11.92
C ALA A 183 -11.01 6.29 -11.76
N GLU A 184 -11.70 5.69 -12.73
CA GLU A 184 -11.84 4.25 -12.91
C GLU A 184 -12.57 3.55 -11.74
N GLU A 185 -12.01 2.47 -11.19
CA GLU A 185 -12.64 1.67 -10.14
C GLU A 185 -12.82 2.42 -8.82
N TYR A 186 -12.00 3.43 -8.51
CA TYR A 186 -12.08 4.17 -7.23
C TYR A 186 -13.32 5.06 -7.15
N GLY A 187 -13.93 5.40 -8.28
CA GLY A 187 -15.19 6.13 -8.35
C GLY A 187 -16.42 5.25 -8.49
N SER A 188 -16.30 3.92 -8.38
CA SER A 188 -17.37 2.98 -8.78
C SER A 188 -18.27 2.50 -7.63
N HIS A 189 -17.98 2.87 -6.38
CA HIS A 189 -18.61 2.24 -5.22
C HIS A 189 -20.13 2.43 -5.15
N ASP A 190 -20.61 3.62 -5.49
CA ASP A 190 -22.03 3.99 -5.62
C ASP A 190 -22.69 3.42 -6.89
N LYS A 191 -21.90 2.78 -7.74
CA LYS A 191 -22.27 2.20 -9.04
C LYS A 191 -21.93 0.71 -9.11
N THR A 192 -21.86 0.05 -7.95
CA THR A 192 -21.60 -1.39 -7.80
C THR A 192 -22.79 -2.03 -7.08
N PHE A 193 -23.35 -3.07 -7.66
CA PHE A 193 -24.56 -3.72 -7.18
C PHE A 193 -24.38 -5.24 -7.17
N GLU A 194 -24.85 -5.89 -6.10
CA GLU A 194 -25.15 -7.31 -6.12
C GLU A 194 -26.53 -7.48 -6.77
N ILE A 195 -26.60 -8.29 -7.82
CA ILE A 195 -27.78 -8.44 -8.64
C ILE A 195 -28.83 -9.26 -7.88
N PRO A 196 -30.07 -8.76 -7.71
CA PRO A 196 -31.08 -9.44 -6.91
C PRO A 196 -31.79 -10.58 -7.65
N GLU A 197 -31.87 -10.49 -8.98
CA GLU A 197 -32.59 -11.45 -9.84
C GLU A 197 -32.01 -11.44 -11.26
N ASP A 198 -32.26 -12.52 -12.00
CA ASP A 198 -31.77 -12.69 -13.37
C ASP A 198 -32.37 -11.64 -14.32
N GLY A 199 -31.56 -11.14 -15.26
CA GLY A 199 -32.04 -10.17 -16.24
C GLY A 199 -30.96 -9.50 -17.06
N VAL A 200 -31.21 -8.25 -17.43
CA VAL A 200 -30.29 -7.44 -18.23
C VAL A 200 -30.03 -6.10 -17.54
N ALA A 201 -28.81 -5.90 -17.05
CA ALA A 201 -28.36 -4.62 -16.51
C ALA A 201 -28.02 -3.67 -17.67
N ARG A 202 -28.67 -2.50 -17.72
CA ARG A 202 -28.51 -1.51 -18.80
C ARG A 202 -28.05 -0.17 -18.26
N VAL A 203 -27.22 0.53 -19.04
CA VAL A 203 -26.95 1.95 -18.88
C VAL A 203 -27.68 2.68 -20.01
N VAL A 204 -28.58 3.59 -19.63
CA VAL A 204 -29.48 4.28 -20.55
C VAL A 204 -29.23 5.78 -20.47
N ASP A 205 -29.19 6.44 -21.61
CA ASP A 205 -29.15 7.91 -21.67
C ASP A 205 -30.49 8.47 -21.20
N ASN A 206 -30.45 9.37 -20.22
CA ASN A 206 -31.65 9.96 -19.62
C ASN A 206 -32.36 10.96 -20.54
N HIS A 207 -31.71 11.46 -21.60
CA HIS A 207 -32.29 12.45 -22.50
C HIS A 207 -33.15 11.82 -23.60
N ASP A 208 -32.70 10.73 -24.23
CA ASP A 208 -33.37 10.11 -25.36
C ASP A 208 -33.77 8.64 -25.15
N GLY A 209 -33.42 8.05 -24.00
CA GLY A 209 -33.72 6.66 -23.67
C GLY A 209 -32.85 5.65 -24.43
N HIS A 210 -31.79 6.09 -25.11
CA HIS A 210 -30.90 5.21 -25.85
C HIS A 210 -30.09 4.33 -24.89
N VAL A 211 -30.03 3.02 -25.17
CA VAL A 211 -29.24 2.07 -24.37
C VAL A 211 -27.77 2.16 -24.80
N LEU A 212 -26.92 2.67 -23.91
CA LEU A 212 -25.48 2.83 -24.14
C LEU A 212 -24.71 1.53 -23.94
N MET A 213 -25.08 0.76 -22.92
CA MET A 213 -24.47 -0.53 -22.57
C MET A 213 -25.54 -1.48 -22.02
N ALA A 214 -25.39 -2.78 -22.28
CA ALA A 214 -26.27 -3.83 -21.75
C ALA A 214 -25.47 -5.10 -21.47
N LEU A 215 -25.67 -5.70 -20.29
CA LEU A 215 -25.10 -6.99 -19.90
C LEU A 215 -26.19 -7.91 -19.37
N ASN A 216 -26.18 -9.17 -19.80
CA ASN A 216 -26.97 -10.21 -19.14
C ASN A 216 -26.32 -10.53 -17.79
N VAL A 217 -27.15 -10.64 -16.75
CA VAL A 217 -26.73 -10.86 -15.36
C VAL A 217 -27.64 -11.88 -14.69
N GLU A 218 -27.11 -12.60 -13.72
CA GLU A 218 -27.83 -13.57 -12.88
C GLU A 218 -27.86 -13.11 -11.42
N ALA A 219 -28.79 -13.64 -10.63
CA ALA A 219 -28.89 -13.35 -9.20
C ALA A 219 -27.56 -13.69 -8.46
N GLY A 220 -27.07 -12.75 -7.66
CA GLY A 220 -25.79 -12.85 -6.94
C GLY A 220 -24.57 -12.39 -7.74
N ASP A 221 -24.72 -12.05 -9.02
CA ASP A 221 -23.63 -11.40 -9.78
C ASP A 221 -23.30 -10.03 -9.20
N ILE A 222 -22.06 -9.59 -9.41
CA ILE A 222 -21.63 -8.24 -9.05
C ILE A 222 -21.52 -7.41 -10.33
N TRP A 223 -22.47 -6.51 -10.55
CA TRP A 223 -22.43 -5.56 -11.66
C TRP A 223 -21.83 -4.23 -11.24
N ARG A 224 -20.99 -3.64 -12.10
CA ARG A 224 -20.25 -2.40 -11.79
C ARG A 224 -20.08 -1.53 -13.02
N THR A 225 -20.18 -0.21 -12.83
CA THR A 225 -19.75 0.77 -13.84
C THR A 225 -18.69 1.74 -13.29
N CYS A 226 -17.77 2.14 -14.16
CA CYS A 226 -16.63 3.01 -13.82
C CYS A 226 -16.64 4.25 -14.72
N GLN A 227 -16.05 5.36 -14.27
CA GLN A 227 -15.98 6.61 -15.02
C GLN A 227 -14.59 7.23 -14.93
N THR A 228 -14.14 7.84 -16.03
CA THR A 228 -12.87 8.58 -16.08
C THR A 228 -13.08 9.84 -16.92
N LYS A 229 -12.73 10.99 -16.35
CA LYS A 229 -12.99 12.30 -16.96
C LYS A 229 -11.85 12.71 -17.88
N ASP A 230 -12.17 13.36 -19.00
CA ASP A 230 -11.18 13.73 -20.04
C ASP A 230 -10.08 14.65 -19.52
N ALA A 231 -10.43 15.61 -18.65
CA ALA A 231 -9.46 16.52 -18.04
C ALA A 231 -8.38 15.77 -17.24
N ALA A 232 -8.78 14.76 -16.46
CA ALA A 232 -7.84 13.92 -15.71
C ALA A 232 -6.89 13.14 -16.64
N ILE A 233 -7.38 12.66 -17.78
CA ILE A 233 -6.57 11.93 -18.77
C ILE A 233 -5.54 12.85 -19.42
N ARG A 234 -5.93 14.07 -19.78
CA ARG A 234 -5.01 15.08 -20.36
C ARG A 234 -3.89 15.43 -19.39
N ASP A 235 -4.24 15.69 -18.13
CA ASP A 235 -3.25 16.03 -17.09
C ASP A 235 -2.29 14.86 -16.82
N TRP A 236 -2.81 13.63 -16.76
CA TRP A 236 -2.02 12.41 -16.64
C TRP A 236 -1.00 12.23 -17.78
N ILE A 237 -1.40 12.47 -19.03
CA ILE A 237 -0.50 12.39 -20.20
C ILE A 237 0.57 13.50 -20.13
N LYS A 238 0.17 14.73 -19.78
CA LYS A 238 1.10 15.86 -19.59
C LYS A 238 2.15 15.51 -18.54
N LEU A 239 1.73 14.94 -17.40
CA LEU A 239 2.64 14.53 -16.33
C LEU A 239 3.60 13.43 -16.81
N ALA A 240 3.12 12.43 -17.56
CA ALA A 240 3.96 11.37 -18.11
C ALA A 240 5.07 11.92 -19.03
N VAL A 241 4.72 12.82 -19.95
CA VAL A 241 5.69 13.47 -20.84
C VAL A 241 6.68 14.32 -20.04
N SER A 242 6.20 15.08 -19.05
CA SER A 242 7.06 15.89 -18.18
C SER A 242 8.08 15.05 -17.43
N ARG A 243 7.67 13.91 -16.85
CA ARG A 243 8.57 13.02 -16.12
C ARG A 243 9.58 12.35 -17.04
N ALA A 244 9.14 11.82 -18.18
CA ALA A 244 10.03 11.23 -19.18
C ALA A 244 11.11 12.21 -19.65
N ARG A 245 10.74 13.48 -19.85
CA ARG A 245 11.66 14.56 -20.22
C ARG A 245 12.65 14.90 -19.11
N GLN A 246 12.17 15.08 -17.88
CA GLN A 246 12.99 15.48 -16.74
C GLN A 246 14.03 14.41 -16.38
N SER A 247 13.68 13.13 -16.46
CA SER A 247 14.56 12.03 -16.07
C SER A 247 15.31 11.38 -17.24
N ASN A 248 14.99 11.74 -18.50
CA ASN A 248 15.48 11.08 -19.71
C ASN A 248 15.31 9.55 -19.64
N THR A 249 14.14 9.10 -19.19
CA THR A 249 13.82 7.69 -18.97
C THR A 249 12.66 7.26 -19.87
N PRO A 250 12.72 6.07 -20.51
CA PRO A 250 11.60 5.55 -21.27
C PRO A 250 10.31 5.46 -20.44
N ALA A 251 9.19 5.89 -21.02
CA ALA A 251 7.88 5.83 -20.39
C ALA A 251 6.95 4.90 -21.17
N VAL A 252 6.35 3.93 -20.47
CA VAL A 252 5.46 2.95 -21.07
C VAL A 252 4.05 3.17 -20.52
N PHE A 253 3.08 3.38 -21.40
CA PHE A 253 1.66 3.34 -21.08
C PHE A 253 1.17 1.89 -21.05
N TRP A 254 0.65 1.45 -19.91
CA TRP A 254 0.21 0.06 -19.70
C TRP A 254 -1.27 -0.03 -20.02
N LEU A 255 -1.58 -0.28 -21.30
CA LEU A 255 -2.93 -0.30 -21.85
C LEU A 255 -3.11 -1.54 -22.72
N ASP A 256 -3.96 -2.46 -22.27
CA ASP A 256 -4.35 -3.66 -22.98
C ASP A 256 -5.47 -3.36 -23.99
N GLY A 257 -5.14 -3.42 -25.27
CA GLY A 257 -6.09 -3.20 -26.36
C GLY A 257 -7.27 -4.19 -26.38
N TYR A 258 -7.17 -5.33 -25.68
CA TYR A 258 -8.28 -6.28 -25.54
C TYR A 258 -9.28 -5.90 -24.44
N ARG A 259 -8.94 -4.94 -23.57
CA ARG A 259 -9.87 -4.41 -22.58
C ARG A 259 -10.56 -3.16 -23.15
N PRO A 260 -11.90 -3.14 -23.31
CA PRO A 260 -12.61 -2.02 -23.94
C PRO A 260 -12.28 -0.66 -23.33
N HIS A 261 -12.23 -0.59 -22.00
CA HIS A 261 -11.84 0.63 -21.28
C HIS A 261 -10.45 1.13 -21.66
N GLU A 262 -9.43 0.27 -21.60
CA GLU A 262 -8.04 0.66 -21.91
C GLU A 262 -7.86 0.99 -23.39
N ASN A 263 -8.66 0.38 -24.28
CA ASN A 263 -8.71 0.76 -25.69
C ASN A 263 -9.25 2.18 -25.90
N GLU A 264 -10.28 2.61 -25.18
CA GLU A 264 -10.76 4.00 -25.22
C GLU A 264 -9.73 5.00 -24.64
N ILE A 265 -9.04 4.62 -23.56
CA ILE A 265 -7.93 5.42 -23.00
C ILE A 265 -6.78 5.52 -24.02
N MET A 266 -6.45 4.42 -24.71
CA MET A 266 -5.39 4.39 -25.72
C MET A 266 -5.65 5.39 -26.86
N LYS A 267 -6.89 5.50 -27.36
CA LYS A 267 -7.26 6.52 -28.35
C LYS A 267 -6.99 7.94 -27.84
N LYS A 268 -7.27 8.22 -26.57
CA LYS A 268 -7.00 9.52 -25.94
C LYS A 268 -5.51 9.79 -25.78
N VAL A 269 -4.73 8.77 -25.37
CA VAL A 269 -3.26 8.86 -25.30
C VAL A 269 -2.66 9.18 -26.66
N GLN A 270 -3.03 8.43 -27.70
CA GLN A 270 -2.55 8.65 -29.07
C GLN A 270 -2.91 10.03 -29.63
N ARG A 271 -4.07 10.57 -29.21
CA ARG A 271 -4.50 11.92 -29.58
C ARG A 271 -3.68 12.98 -28.86
N TYR A 272 -3.65 12.95 -27.53
CA TYR A 272 -3.10 14.04 -26.72
C TYR A 272 -1.58 14.02 -26.60
N LEU A 273 -0.90 12.90 -26.88
CA LEU A 273 0.56 12.91 -27.04
C LEU A 273 1.03 13.85 -28.15
N ARG A 274 0.18 14.15 -29.14
CA ARG A 274 0.46 15.11 -30.23
C ARG A 274 0.41 16.57 -29.77
N ASP A 275 -0.19 16.84 -28.61
CA ASP A 275 -0.26 18.16 -28.01
C ASP A 275 1.03 18.52 -27.23
N HIS A 276 2.03 17.62 -27.23
CA HIS A 276 3.29 17.76 -26.49
C HIS A 276 4.51 17.54 -27.39
N ASP A 277 5.62 18.21 -27.08
CA ASP A 277 6.91 17.91 -27.71
C ASP A 277 7.49 16.61 -27.13
N THR A 278 7.46 15.56 -27.94
CA THR A 278 7.98 14.23 -27.63
C THR A 278 9.32 13.94 -28.32
N THR A 279 9.93 14.94 -28.98
CA THR A 279 11.21 14.78 -29.67
C THR A 279 12.29 14.29 -28.70
N GLY A 280 12.97 13.19 -29.03
CA GLY A 280 14.01 12.61 -28.19
C GLY A 280 13.51 11.82 -26.96
N LEU A 281 12.20 11.63 -26.81
CA LEU A 281 11.63 10.76 -25.75
C LEU A 281 11.33 9.36 -26.30
N ASP A 282 11.56 8.34 -25.48
CA ASP A 282 11.10 6.97 -25.72
C ASP A 282 9.76 6.76 -24.99
N ILE A 283 8.66 6.96 -25.69
CA ILE A 283 7.30 6.77 -25.16
C ILE A 283 6.60 5.65 -25.94
N GLN A 284 6.16 4.62 -25.23
CA GLN A 284 5.58 3.42 -25.83
C GLN A 284 4.22 3.10 -25.21
N ILE A 285 3.37 2.38 -25.94
CA ILE A 285 2.11 1.82 -25.42
C ILE A 285 2.21 0.30 -25.53
N MET A 286 1.99 -0.41 -24.43
CA MET A 286 2.06 -1.88 -24.37
C MET A 286 0.92 -2.42 -23.52
N SER A 287 0.48 -3.66 -23.79
CA SER A 287 -0.41 -4.37 -22.86
C SER A 287 0.27 -4.56 -21.51
N GLN A 288 -0.53 -4.73 -20.46
CA GLN A 288 -0.03 -4.84 -19.09
C GLN A 288 1.03 -5.95 -18.93
N LEU A 289 0.82 -7.13 -19.53
CA LEU A 289 1.80 -8.22 -19.48
C LEU A 289 3.09 -7.87 -20.24
N ARG A 290 2.97 -7.28 -21.43
CA ARG A 290 4.14 -6.93 -22.24
C ARG A 290 4.95 -5.82 -21.58
N ALA A 291 4.28 -4.82 -21.03
CA ALA A 291 4.88 -3.73 -20.28
C ALA A 291 5.60 -4.25 -19.03
N MET A 292 4.98 -5.18 -18.28
CA MET A 292 5.62 -5.85 -17.15
C MET A 292 6.90 -6.58 -17.59
N ARG A 293 6.83 -7.46 -18.60
CA ARG A 293 8.02 -8.17 -19.11
C ARG A 293 9.14 -7.22 -19.55
N PHE A 294 8.81 -6.21 -20.35
CA PHE A 294 9.77 -5.20 -20.82
C PHE A 294 10.45 -4.48 -19.66
N THR A 295 9.65 -4.08 -18.66
CA THR A 295 10.13 -3.42 -17.45
C THR A 295 11.07 -4.32 -16.66
N LEU A 296 10.68 -5.58 -16.40
CA LEU A 296 11.50 -6.55 -15.67
C LEU A 296 12.85 -6.84 -16.36
N GLU A 297 12.84 -6.94 -17.69
CA GLU A 297 14.06 -7.10 -18.48
C GLU A 297 15.00 -5.90 -18.37
N ARG A 298 14.46 -4.67 -18.29
CA ARG A 298 15.28 -3.48 -18.07
C ARG A 298 15.81 -3.40 -16.64
N VAL A 299 14.94 -3.66 -15.67
CA VAL A 299 15.25 -3.60 -14.23
C VAL A 299 16.41 -4.52 -13.88
N ILE A 300 16.42 -5.78 -14.33
CA ILE A 300 17.54 -6.71 -14.03
C ILE A 300 18.88 -6.27 -14.68
N ARG A 301 18.84 -5.34 -15.64
CA ARG A 301 20.01 -4.79 -16.33
C ARG A 301 20.41 -3.41 -15.80
N GLY A 302 19.89 -3.01 -14.62
CA GLY A 302 20.18 -1.71 -14.02
C GLY A 302 19.58 -0.52 -14.77
N LYS A 303 18.50 -0.75 -15.55
CA LYS A 303 17.86 0.30 -16.36
C LYS A 303 16.47 0.65 -15.83
N ASP A 304 16.18 1.94 -15.83
CA ASP A 304 14.93 2.47 -15.30
C ASP A 304 13.81 2.49 -16.34
N THR A 305 12.55 2.40 -15.91
CA THR A 305 11.38 2.51 -16.80
C THR A 305 10.24 3.20 -16.09
N ILE A 306 9.70 4.28 -16.64
CA ILE A 306 8.49 4.91 -16.08
C ILE A 306 7.28 4.07 -16.48
N SER A 307 6.53 3.59 -15.49
CA SER A 307 5.22 2.99 -15.69
C SER A 307 4.14 4.08 -15.70
N VAL A 308 3.36 4.17 -16.77
CA VAL A 308 2.28 5.14 -16.93
C VAL A 308 0.95 4.37 -16.96
N THR A 309 0.20 4.42 -15.88
CA THR A 309 -0.87 3.45 -15.62
C THR A 309 -2.19 4.06 -15.15
N GLY A 310 -3.27 3.28 -15.26
CA GLY A 310 -4.53 3.53 -14.57
C GLY A 310 -4.40 3.47 -13.04
N ASN A 311 -5.49 3.72 -12.34
CA ASN A 311 -5.56 3.93 -10.89
C ASN A 311 -5.21 2.67 -10.09
N ILE A 312 -5.76 1.51 -10.47
CA ILE A 312 -5.47 0.25 -9.77
C ILE A 312 -4.01 -0.16 -9.97
N LEU A 313 -3.50 -0.08 -11.20
CA LEU A 313 -2.11 -0.42 -11.49
C LEU A 313 -1.12 0.55 -10.85
N ARG A 314 -1.45 1.84 -10.72
CA ARG A 314 -0.64 2.81 -9.97
C ARG A 314 -0.38 2.22 -8.59
N ASP A 315 -1.44 1.90 -7.88
CA ASP A 315 -1.41 1.37 -6.52
C ASP A 315 -0.58 0.08 -6.43
N TYR A 316 -0.87 -0.90 -7.29
CA TYR A 316 -0.18 -2.20 -7.27
C TYR A 316 1.31 -2.09 -7.59
N LEU A 317 1.70 -1.25 -8.55
CA LEU A 317 3.09 -1.11 -8.99
C LEU A 317 3.91 -0.26 -8.00
N THR A 318 3.29 0.73 -7.35
CA THR A 318 3.95 1.55 -6.32
C THR A 318 4.15 0.81 -4.99
N ASP A 319 3.49 -0.33 -4.78
CA ASP A 319 3.91 -1.29 -3.75
C ASP A 319 4.92 -2.30 -4.29
N LEU A 320 4.65 -2.90 -5.46
CA LEU A 320 5.45 -4.00 -6.00
C LEU A 320 6.93 -3.64 -6.17
N PHE A 321 7.23 -2.61 -6.96
CA PHE A 321 8.62 -2.29 -7.29
C PHE A 321 9.39 -1.73 -6.08
N PRO A 322 8.85 -0.78 -5.31
CA PRO A 322 9.52 -0.31 -4.09
C PRO A 322 9.78 -1.39 -3.04
N ILE A 323 8.91 -2.39 -2.89
CA ILE A 323 9.17 -3.52 -1.99
C ILE A 323 10.33 -4.38 -2.50
N MET A 324 10.50 -4.53 -3.81
CA MET A 324 11.65 -5.25 -4.38
C MET A 324 12.94 -4.42 -4.30
N GLU A 325 12.87 -3.12 -4.59
CA GLU A 325 14.00 -2.18 -4.65
C GLU A 325 14.51 -1.77 -3.27
N LEU A 326 13.61 -1.34 -2.39
CA LEU A 326 13.92 -0.67 -1.11
C LEU A 326 13.53 -1.50 0.10
N GLY A 327 12.85 -2.62 -0.15
CA GLY A 327 12.33 -3.49 0.90
C GLY A 327 11.09 -2.98 1.61
N THR A 328 10.54 -1.83 1.19
CA THR A 328 9.32 -1.21 1.71
C THR A 328 8.84 -0.14 0.74
N SER A 329 7.53 0.05 0.63
CA SER A 329 6.90 1.13 -0.14
C SER A 329 6.75 2.46 0.63
N ALA A 330 7.14 2.47 1.92
CA ALA A 330 7.13 3.69 2.74
C ALA A 330 8.27 4.67 2.38
N LYS A 331 9.32 4.20 1.69
CA LYS A 331 10.50 5.00 1.31
C LYS A 331 10.36 5.59 -0.10
N MET A 332 9.18 6.10 -0.41
CA MET A 332 8.85 6.63 -1.74
C MET A 332 8.40 8.08 -1.64
N LEU A 333 8.72 8.85 -2.68
CA LEU A 333 8.16 10.17 -2.90
C LEU A 333 6.87 10.03 -3.69
N SER A 334 5.74 10.47 -3.12
CA SER A 334 4.43 10.46 -3.79
C SER A 334 3.91 11.90 -3.89
N ILE A 335 4.07 12.49 -5.08
CA ILE A 335 3.68 13.88 -5.36
C ILE A 335 2.41 13.86 -6.21
N VAL A 336 1.44 14.67 -5.79
CA VAL A 336 0.16 14.86 -6.48
C VAL A 336 0.03 16.32 -6.88
N PRO A 337 0.43 16.70 -8.11
CA PRO A 337 0.13 18.02 -8.64
C PRO A 337 -1.39 18.17 -8.75
N LEU A 338 -1.97 19.08 -7.97
CA LEU A 338 -3.41 19.29 -7.98
C LEU A 338 -3.78 20.06 -9.25
N MET A 339 -4.85 19.64 -9.93
CA MET A 339 -5.34 20.30 -11.14
C MET A 339 -5.62 21.82 -10.94
N ALA A 340 -5.87 22.25 -9.70
CA ALA A 340 -6.10 23.66 -9.34
C ALA A 340 -4.80 24.48 -9.14
N GLY A 341 -3.62 23.89 -9.36
CA GLY A 341 -2.31 24.57 -9.24
C GLY A 341 -1.58 24.34 -7.91
N GLY A 342 -2.27 23.77 -6.91
CA GLY A 342 -1.64 23.31 -5.66
C GLY A 342 -0.85 22.01 -5.84
N ALA A 343 -0.31 21.48 -4.75
CA ALA A 343 0.30 20.16 -4.71
C ALA A 343 -0.06 19.47 -3.38
N MET A 344 -0.14 18.14 -3.40
CA MET A 344 -0.25 17.30 -2.21
C MET A 344 0.93 16.32 -2.20
N PHE A 345 1.53 16.13 -1.03
CA PHE A 345 2.73 15.31 -0.85
C PHE A 345 2.38 14.18 0.12
N GLU A 346 2.17 12.98 -0.42
CA GLU A 346 1.94 11.78 0.38
C GLU A 346 3.28 11.23 0.88
N THR A 347 3.33 10.82 2.13
CA THR A 347 4.57 10.46 2.85
C THR A 347 5.06 9.04 2.55
N GLY A 348 4.67 8.47 1.41
CA GLY A 348 4.92 7.08 1.02
C GLY A 348 3.70 6.46 0.33
N ALA A 349 3.87 5.26 -0.23
CA ALA A 349 2.79 4.54 -0.92
C ALA A 349 2.13 3.43 -0.07
N GLY A 350 2.68 3.15 1.12
CA GLY A 350 2.20 2.07 2.00
C GLY A 350 1.03 2.46 2.92
N GLY A 351 0.54 1.49 3.70
CA GLY A 351 -0.52 1.69 4.70
C GLY A 351 -0.04 2.12 6.09
N SER A 352 -0.96 2.16 7.06
CA SER A 352 -0.71 2.62 8.45
C SER A 352 -0.05 1.60 9.39
N ALA A 353 0.41 0.45 8.88
CA ALA A 353 1.19 -0.56 9.59
C ALA A 353 0.70 -0.95 11.01
N PRO A 354 -0.48 -1.59 11.17
CA PRO A 354 -1.06 -1.91 12.48
C PRO A 354 -0.17 -2.79 13.38
N LYS A 355 0.70 -3.63 12.80
CA LYS A 355 1.69 -4.43 13.54
C LYS A 355 2.77 -3.58 14.22
N HIS A 356 2.94 -2.31 13.84
CA HIS A 356 3.83 -1.38 14.52
C HIS A 356 3.19 -0.85 15.81
N VAL A 357 1.88 -0.61 15.79
CA VAL A 357 1.12 -0.20 16.99
C VAL A 357 1.16 -1.30 18.05
N GLN A 358 1.02 -2.57 17.65
CA GLN A 358 1.14 -3.71 18.56
C GLN A 358 2.49 -3.71 19.31
N GLN A 359 3.61 -3.57 18.57
CA GLN A 359 4.94 -3.49 19.18
C GLN A 359 5.12 -2.26 20.07
N LEU A 360 4.56 -1.11 19.69
CA LEU A 360 4.57 0.08 20.53
C LEU A 360 3.83 -0.18 21.84
N THR A 361 2.65 -0.78 21.81
CA THR A 361 1.86 -1.01 23.02
C THR A 361 2.44 -2.11 23.92
N GLU A 362 3.08 -3.13 23.35
CA GLU A 362 3.62 -4.27 24.08
C GLU A 362 5.04 -4.00 24.62
N GLU A 363 5.89 -3.33 23.82
CA GLU A 363 7.32 -3.20 24.08
C GLU A 363 7.81 -1.74 24.03
N ASN A 364 6.92 -0.76 23.85
CA ASN A 364 7.26 0.66 23.72
C ASN A 364 8.38 0.93 22.69
N HIS A 365 8.30 0.25 21.54
CA HIS A 365 9.24 0.41 20.44
C HIS A 365 8.47 0.61 19.14
N LEU A 366 8.73 1.72 18.45
CA LEU A 366 8.07 2.05 17.19
C LEU A 366 9.05 1.92 16.01
N ARG A 367 8.93 0.83 15.26
CA ARG A 367 9.75 0.56 14.06
C ARG A 367 9.24 1.22 12.76
N TRP A 368 8.36 2.21 12.88
CA TRP A 368 7.89 2.99 11.71
C TRP A 368 9.01 3.88 11.18
N ASP A 369 9.32 3.79 9.89
CA ASP A 369 10.35 4.61 9.25
C ASP A 369 9.72 5.85 8.61
N SER A 370 9.98 7.02 9.22
CA SER A 370 9.45 8.33 8.78
C SER A 370 10.21 8.94 7.59
N LEU A 371 11.10 8.20 6.91
CA LEU A 371 11.84 8.72 5.76
C LEU A 371 10.94 9.38 4.69
N GLY A 372 9.78 8.79 4.41
CA GLY A 372 8.82 9.35 3.47
C GLY A 372 8.19 10.67 3.93
N GLU A 373 8.03 10.88 5.24
CA GLU A 373 7.60 12.17 5.81
C GLU A 373 8.68 13.23 5.59
N PHE A 374 9.96 12.87 5.77
CA PHE A 374 11.08 13.80 5.60
C PHE A 374 11.19 14.27 4.15
N MET A 375 11.11 13.32 3.20
CA MET A 375 11.11 13.61 1.76
C MET A 375 9.89 14.44 1.33
N ALA A 376 8.70 14.14 1.86
CA ALA A 376 7.48 14.89 1.55
C ALA A 376 7.55 16.34 2.06
N ILE A 377 8.12 16.57 3.25
CA ILE A 377 8.32 17.93 3.79
C ILE A 377 9.33 18.70 2.93
N ALA A 378 10.44 18.06 2.51
CA ALA A 378 11.43 18.68 1.63
C ALA A 378 10.80 19.12 0.29
N ALA A 379 10.06 18.21 -0.36
CA ALA A 379 9.34 18.51 -1.60
C ALA A 379 8.26 19.59 -1.43
N SER A 380 7.57 19.61 -0.29
CA SER A 380 6.59 20.65 0.05
C SER A 380 7.23 22.03 0.19
N LEU A 381 8.36 22.11 0.91
CA LEU A 381 9.12 23.35 1.06
C LEU A 381 9.71 23.84 -0.27
N GLU A 382 10.16 22.91 -1.12
CA GLU A 382 10.64 23.22 -2.48
C GLU A 382 9.50 23.78 -3.35
N ASP A 383 8.32 23.18 -3.33
CA ASP A 383 7.15 23.66 -4.09
C ASP A 383 6.74 25.08 -3.66
N VAL A 384 6.72 25.35 -2.35
CA VAL A 384 6.48 26.69 -1.80
C VAL A 384 7.57 27.67 -2.24
N GLY A 385 8.84 27.26 -2.12
CA GLY A 385 10.00 28.06 -2.52
C GLY A 385 9.96 28.44 -4.00
N TYR A 386 9.61 27.49 -4.86
CA TYR A 386 9.51 27.69 -6.31
C TYR A 386 8.31 28.57 -6.69
N LYS A 387 7.10 28.24 -6.23
CA LYS A 387 5.86 28.93 -6.62
C LYS A 387 5.76 30.35 -6.07
N HIS A 388 6.32 30.61 -4.90
CA HIS A 388 6.23 31.90 -4.23
C HIS A 388 7.56 32.68 -4.21
N HIS A 389 8.59 32.18 -4.90
CA HIS A 389 9.93 32.76 -4.91
C HIS A 389 10.50 32.98 -3.49
N HIS A 390 10.24 32.02 -2.58
CA HIS A 390 10.58 32.13 -1.17
C HIS A 390 11.94 31.51 -0.86
N SER A 391 13.01 32.32 -0.87
CA SER A 391 14.41 31.87 -0.74
C SER A 391 14.69 31.04 0.52
N LYS A 392 14.19 31.47 1.68
CA LYS A 392 14.36 30.71 2.95
C LYS A 392 13.71 29.32 2.89
N ALA A 393 12.63 29.14 2.11
CA ALA A 393 11.97 27.84 1.96
C ALA A 393 12.82 26.88 1.11
N MET A 394 13.44 27.40 0.05
CA MET A 394 14.42 26.63 -0.75
C MET A 394 15.63 26.20 0.10
N ILE A 395 16.13 27.06 0.98
CA ILE A 395 17.23 26.72 1.89
C ILE A 395 16.79 25.61 2.86
N LEU A 396 15.59 25.73 3.46
CA LEU A 396 15.03 24.70 4.34
C LEU A 396 14.86 23.36 3.62
N ALA A 397 14.32 23.35 2.41
CA ALA A 397 14.16 22.15 1.59
C ALA A 397 15.50 21.44 1.34
N ARG A 398 16.48 22.17 0.79
CA ARG A 398 17.79 21.60 0.44
C ARG A 398 18.58 21.14 1.67
N THR A 399 18.49 21.87 2.79
CA THR A 399 19.14 21.46 4.04
C THR A 399 18.45 20.25 4.68
N LEU A 400 17.13 20.08 4.48
CA LEU A 400 16.41 18.88 4.88
C LEU A 400 16.78 17.68 4.01
N ASP A 401 16.98 17.86 2.71
CA ASP A 401 17.51 16.81 1.83
C ASP A 401 18.90 16.35 2.28
N GLN A 402 19.79 17.29 2.61
CA GLN A 402 21.11 16.99 3.17
C GLN A 402 21.01 16.21 4.49
N ALA A 403 20.12 16.63 5.38
CA ALA A 403 19.87 15.94 6.65
C ALA A 403 19.35 14.52 6.44
N THR A 404 18.42 14.36 5.51
CA THR A 404 17.83 13.07 5.12
C THR A 404 18.89 12.14 4.54
N GLY A 405 19.75 12.65 3.64
CA GLY A 405 20.91 11.92 3.12
C GLY A 405 21.84 11.47 4.24
N LYS A 406 22.12 12.34 5.21
CA LYS A 406 22.97 11.99 6.36
C LYS A 406 22.36 10.95 7.29
N VAL A 407 21.03 10.96 7.49
CA VAL A 407 20.31 9.89 8.22
C VAL A 407 20.55 8.54 7.54
N LEU A 408 20.50 8.49 6.20
CA LEU A 408 20.74 7.28 5.42
C LEU A 408 22.21 6.84 5.49
N GLU A 409 23.15 7.74 5.22
CA GLU A 409 24.60 7.48 5.23
C GLU A 409 25.11 6.97 6.59
N THR A 410 24.54 7.48 7.68
CA THR A 410 24.92 7.12 9.05
C THR A 410 24.04 6.02 9.66
N ASN A 411 23.15 5.43 8.85
CA ASN A 411 22.23 4.35 9.21
C ASN A 411 21.42 4.66 10.50
N LYS A 412 20.81 5.84 10.55
CA LYS A 412 19.98 6.31 11.68
C LYS A 412 18.48 6.11 11.45
N SER A 413 18.11 5.20 10.56
CA SER A 413 16.74 4.70 10.45
C SER A 413 16.38 3.79 11.65
N PRO A 414 15.08 3.61 11.95
CA PRO A 414 14.63 2.73 13.03
C PRO A 414 15.04 1.27 12.82
N SER A 415 15.50 0.64 13.89
CA SER A 415 15.70 -0.81 13.96
C SER A 415 14.37 -1.52 14.25
N PRO A 416 14.21 -2.82 13.90
CA PRO A 416 13.01 -3.57 14.27
C PRO A 416 12.96 -4.06 15.72
N LYS A 417 14.04 -3.93 16.50
CA LYS A 417 14.18 -4.56 17.83
C LYS A 417 14.13 -3.54 18.97
N ALA A 418 13.33 -3.84 20.00
CA ALA A 418 13.32 -3.09 21.25
C ALA A 418 14.72 -3.02 21.90
N GLY A 419 15.03 -1.89 22.53
CA GLY A 419 16.34 -1.55 23.07
C GLY A 419 17.31 -0.96 22.05
N GLN A 420 16.94 -0.89 20.77
CA GLN A 420 17.70 -0.23 19.71
C GLN A 420 17.03 1.09 19.29
N LEU A 421 17.67 1.84 18.40
CA LEU A 421 17.13 3.09 17.87
C LEU A 421 15.78 2.84 17.20
N ASP A 422 14.74 3.59 17.57
CA ASP A 422 13.41 3.49 16.99
C ASP A 422 13.02 4.79 16.27
N ASN A 423 11.75 4.94 15.87
CA ASN A 423 11.21 6.13 15.20
C ASN A 423 11.55 7.45 15.91
N ARG A 424 11.45 7.51 17.23
CA ARG A 424 11.73 8.73 18.01
C ARG A 424 13.21 9.10 17.92
N GLY A 425 14.06 8.07 17.93
CA GLY A 425 15.49 8.22 17.74
C GLY A 425 15.85 8.77 16.35
N SER A 426 15.23 8.27 15.28
CA SER A 426 15.50 8.78 13.92
C SER A 426 15.07 10.24 13.75
N HIS A 427 13.97 10.65 14.38
CA HIS A 427 13.52 12.05 14.42
C HIS A 427 14.53 12.97 15.11
N TYR A 428 15.12 12.52 16.22
CA TYR A 428 16.21 13.25 16.87
C TYR A 428 17.42 13.44 15.93
N TYR A 429 17.88 12.38 15.25
CA TYR A 429 19.01 12.48 14.33
C TYR A 429 18.70 13.37 13.12
N LEU A 430 17.47 13.34 12.58
CA LEU A 430 17.06 14.26 11.54
C LEU A 430 17.15 15.71 12.03
N ALA A 431 16.60 16.02 13.20
CA ALA A 431 16.64 17.36 13.78
C ALA A 431 18.09 17.84 13.99
N LEU A 432 18.97 16.96 14.49
CA LEU A 432 20.40 17.24 14.64
C LEU A 432 21.05 17.58 13.29
N TYR A 433 20.90 16.71 12.29
CA TYR A 433 21.55 16.92 10.99
C TYR A 433 20.98 18.10 10.22
N TRP A 434 19.69 18.39 10.38
CA TRP A 434 19.05 19.54 9.75
C TRP A 434 19.53 20.86 10.39
N ALA A 435 19.59 20.92 11.73
CA ALA A 435 20.16 22.07 12.43
C ALA A 435 21.63 22.29 12.04
N GLN A 436 22.42 21.23 11.91
CA GLN A 436 23.82 21.31 11.44
C GLN A 436 23.92 21.85 10.01
N ALA A 437 23.08 21.38 9.08
CA ALA A 437 23.08 21.86 7.70
C ALA A 437 22.67 23.34 7.61
N LEU A 438 21.65 23.75 8.38
CA LEU A 438 21.20 25.15 8.49
C LEU A 438 22.25 26.07 9.11
N ALA A 439 23.03 25.57 10.07
CA ALA A 439 24.14 26.28 10.69
C ALA A 439 25.41 26.33 9.81
N ALA A 440 25.52 25.47 8.80
CA ALA A 440 26.69 25.38 7.92
C ALA A 440 26.51 26.10 6.57
N GLN A 441 25.28 26.29 6.09
CA GLN A 441 25.01 26.96 4.82
C GLN A 441 25.49 28.43 4.79
N SER A 442 25.75 28.95 3.59
CA SER A 442 26.32 30.29 3.36
C SER A 442 25.38 31.27 2.65
N GLU A 443 24.14 30.87 2.37
CA GLU A 443 23.16 31.63 1.59
C GLU A 443 22.33 32.60 2.44
N ASP A 444 22.06 32.28 3.70
CA ASP A 444 21.29 33.12 4.62
C ASP A 444 21.96 33.20 5.99
N ALA A 445 22.51 34.38 6.31
CA ALA A 445 23.24 34.60 7.55
C ALA A 445 22.35 34.59 8.81
N GLU A 446 21.07 34.94 8.67
CA GLU A 446 20.09 34.98 9.76
C GLU A 446 19.70 33.55 10.17
N LEU A 447 19.31 32.71 9.20
CA LEU A 447 19.04 31.29 9.43
C LEU A 447 20.26 30.59 10.02
N ARG A 448 21.46 30.89 9.50
CA ARG A 448 22.70 30.34 10.05
C ARG A 448 22.88 30.70 11.53
N ALA A 449 22.76 31.98 11.87
CA ALA A 449 22.92 32.44 13.23
C ALA A 449 21.84 31.89 14.17
N TYR A 450 20.61 31.76 13.69
CA TYR A 450 19.48 31.23 14.44
C TYR A 450 19.66 29.75 14.79
N PHE A 451 20.10 28.92 13.84
CA PHE A 451 20.24 27.46 14.05
C PHE A 451 21.59 27.03 14.65
N ALA A 452 22.62 27.88 14.64
CA ALA A 452 23.94 27.53 15.18
C ALA A 452 23.92 27.10 16.68
N PRO A 453 23.23 27.80 17.59
CA PRO A 453 23.11 27.36 18.99
C PRO A 453 22.39 26.01 19.14
N LEU A 454 21.33 25.80 18.36
CA LEU A 454 20.57 24.54 18.38
C LEU A 454 21.42 23.37 17.89
N ALA A 455 22.12 23.55 16.76
CA ALA A 455 23.00 22.53 16.19
C ALA A 455 24.07 22.07 17.19
N LYS A 456 24.68 23.03 17.89
CA LYS A 456 25.68 22.76 18.92
C LYS A 456 25.08 22.02 20.12
N THR A 457 23.97 22.53 20.67
CA THR A 457 23.36 21.97 21.88
C THR A 457 22.75 20.58 21.67
N LEU A 458 22.17 20.30 20.49
CA LEU A 458 21.76 18.94 20.12
C LEU A 458 22.97 18.01 20.06
N ALA A 459 24.06 18.40 19.38
CA ALA A 459 25.26 17.59 19.27
C ALA A 459 25.90 17.28 20.64
N ASP A 460 26.03 18.29 21.50
CA ASP A 460 26.59 18.13 22.84
C ASP A 460 25.77 17.18 23.74
N ASN A 461 24.45 17.06 23.48
CA ASN A 461 23.53 16.24 24.27
C ASN A 461 23.16 14.89 23.63
N GLU A 462 23.80 14.48 22.53
CA GLU A 462 23.44 13.29 21.77
C GLU A 462 23.32 12.03 22.63
N ARG A 463 24.35 11.71 23.40
CA ARG A 463 24.37 10.50 24.25
C ARG A 463 23.24 10.51 25.28
N ARG A 464 22.94 11.68 25.85
CA ARG A 464 21.91 11.83 26.87
C ARG A 464 20.51 11.64 26.26
N ILE A 465 20.23 12.32 25.15
CA ILE A 465 18.94 12.24 24.46
C ILE A 465 18.67 10.81 23.99
N VAL A 466 19.63 10.17 23.30
CA VAL A 466 19.47 8.78 22.85
C VAL A 466 19.29 7.83 24.04
N GLY A 467 20.00 8.06 25.15
CA GLY A 467 19.82 7.31 26.39
C GLY A 467 18.39 7.43 26.96
N GLU A 468 17.85 8.65 27.05
CA GLU A 468 16.49 8.92 27.51
C GLU A 468 15.43 8.27 26.60
N LEU A 469 15.60 8.35 25.28
CA LEU A 469 14.70 7.72 24.29
C LEU A 469 14.71 6.19 24.38
N ASN A 470 15.86 5.56 24.60
CA ASN A 470 15.97 4.11 24.68
C ASN A 470 15.55 3.54 26.04
N ALA A 471 15.67 4.32 27.12
CA ALA A 471 15.39 3.86 28.49
C ALA A 471 13.91 3.46 28.73
N VAL A 472 12.99 3.93 27.90
CA VAL A 472 11.55 3.61 28.02
C VAL A 472 11.14 2.33 27.28
N GLN A 473 12.02 1.78 26.44
CA GLN A 473 11.73 0.60 25.61
C GLN A 473 11.75 -0.71 26.43
N GLY A 474 11.14 -1.76 25.89
CA GLY A 474 11.03 -3.09 26.52
C GLY A 474 9.96 -3.20 27.60
N ARG A 475 9.06 -2.21 27.68
CA ARG A 475 7.96 -2.16 28.65
C ARG A 475 6.65 -1.83 27.92
N PRO A 476 5.49 -2.31 28.41
CA PRO A 476 4.21 -1.92 27.83
C PRO A 476 3.96 -0.41 27.91
N ALA A 477 3.30 0.14 26.89
CA ALA A 477 2.94 1.54 26.80
C ALA A 477 1.43 1.71 26.58
N ASP A 478 0.75 2.33 27.54
CA ASP A 478 -0.68 2.64 27.45
C ASP A 478 -0.90 3.99 26.78
N ILE A 479 -1.24 3.95 25.49
CA ILE A 479 -1.61 5.14 24.70
C ILE A 479 -3.07 5.58 24.93
N GLY A 480 -3.85 4.91 25.77
CA GLY A 480 -5.21 5.32 26.14
C GLY A 480 -6.29 5.07 25.10
N GLY A 481 -6.07 4.17 24.14
CA GLY A 481 -7.00 3.84 23.06
C GLY A 481 -6.28 3.24 21.86
N TYR A 482 -7.01 2.89 20.81
CA TYR A 482 -6.42 2.39 19.54
C TYR A 482 -6.75 3.32 18.38
N TYR A 483 -8.04 3.41 17.99
CA TYR A 483 -8.49 4.32 16.94
C TYR A 483 -8.52 5.78 17.39
N LEU A 484 -8.84 6.00 18.67
CA LEU A 484 -8.82 7.30 19.32
C LEU A 484 -8.02 7.16 20.61
N SER A 485 -6.71 7.39 20.52
CA SER A 485 -5.80 7.39 21.67
C SER A 485 -5.96 8.67 22.49
N ASP A 486 -5.58 8.62 23.77
CA ASP A 486 -5.53 9.80 24.63
C ASP A 486 -4.33 10.67 24.22
N PRO A 487 -4.53 11.93 23.79
CA PRO A 487 -3.44 12.76 23.28
C PRO A 487 -2.32 13.02 24.31
N ALA A 488 -2.66 13.12 25.59
CA ALA A 488 -1.69 13.39 26.64
C ALA A 488 -0.86 12.14 27.00
N LYS A 489 -1.45 10.95 26.96
CA LYS A 489 -0.73 9.67 27.10
C LYS A 489 0.16 9.42 25.88
N ALA A 490 -0.39 9.51 24.67
CA ALA A 490 0.36 9.32 23.43
C ALA A 490 1.52 10.32 23.32
N GLY A 491 1.29 11.61 23.62
CA GLY A 491 2.32 12.64 23.61
C GLY A 491 3.49 12.34 24.56
N ARG A 492 3.21 11.89 25.79
CA ARG A 492 4.25 11.49 26.76
C ARG A 492 5.05 10.27 26.29
N ILE A 493 4.40 9.28 25.67
CA ILE A 493 5.06 8.09 25.13
C ILE A 493 5.94 8.43 23.92
N MET A 494 5.47 9.34 23.06
CA MET A 494 6.18 9.73 21.84
C MET A 494 7.29 10.75 22.07
N ARG A 495 7.23 11.53 23.17
CA ARG A 495 8.23 12.55 23.52
C ARG A 495 8.88 12.32 24.91
N PRO A 496 9.51 11.16 25.17
CA PRO A 496 9.98 10.80 26.50
C PRO A 496 11.29 11.49 26.92
N SER A 497 12.07 12.05 25.98
CA SER A 497 13.31 12.78 26.31
C SER A 497 13.00 14.22 26.72
N ALA A 498 13.05 14.47 28.03
CA ALA A 498 12.91 15.81 28.58
C ALA A 498 14.02 16.75 28.07
N THR A 499 15.24 16.22 27.87
CA THR A 499 16.35 17.00 27.32
C THR A 499 16.07 17.45 25.89
N PHE A 500 15.56 16.55 25.04
CA PHE A 500 15.25 16.91 23.66
C PHE A 500 14.07 17.89 23.57
N ASN A 501 13.01 17.68 24.36
CA ASN A 501 11.86 18.60 24.40
C ASN A 501 12.29 20.02 24.79
N ALA A 502 13.12 20.17 25.82
CA ALA A 502 13.62 21.48 26.27
C ALA A 502 14.44 22.23 25.21
N LEU A 503 15.04 21.53 24.24
CA LEU A 503 15.80 22.14 23.14
C LEU A 503 14.90 22.53 21.95
N ILE A 504 13.79 21.83 21.73
CA ILE A 504 12.88 22.06 20.59
C ILE A 504 11.76 23.04 20.93
N ASP A 505 11.18 22.96 22.14
CA ASP A 505 10.03 23.77 22.52
C ASP A 505 10.25 25.30 22.36
N PRO A 506 11.45 25.88 22.61
CA PRO A 506 11.70 27.30 22.37
C PRO A 506 11.64 27.75 20.90
N LEU A 507 11.69 26.83 19.93
CA LEU A 507 11.59 27.16 18.49
C LEU A 507 10.15 27.42 18.04
N ALA A 508 9.17 27.02 18.85
CA ALA A 508 7.75 27.14 18.54
C ALA A 508 7.11 28.44 19.07
N ALA A 509 7.84 29.20 19.88
CA ALA A 509 7.46 30.51 20.42
C ALA A 509 8.08 31.63 19.58
#